data_AF-A0A7Y3DP53-F1
#
_entry.id   AF-A0A7Y3DP53-F1
#
_cell.length_a   1.000
_cell.length_b   1.000
_cell.length_c   1.000
_cell.angle_alpha   90.00
_cell.angle_beta   90.00
_cell.angle_gamma   90.00
#
_symmetry.space_group_name_H-M   'P 1'
#
loop_
_entity.id
_entity.type
_entity.pdbx_description
1 polymer ?
#
loop_
_entity_poly.entity_id
_entity_poly.type
_entity_poly.pdbx_seq_one_letter_code
_entity_poly.pdbx_strand_id
1 'polypeptide(L)'
;MTKKYELKAADLRCVCDPKVFSFKNTSEIKPLDEVIGQKRAVRAIEFGLDMKDPGYNIFVTGVEGTGKSTIVRDLVTKHANALPRPDDWCLVNNFKDEFRPKAIAVPPGKAVQLRKKTNKFIEDLKMDIPKAFESEAYLKRLSVVKSRYADKQNRLFHKIEKFAAANNLQITQTENEIETVPIVDGAALAPEDFNKLPNDKKVLIEENIRSIQAQIEITSVEIEKLNHTLHTEVEKLMDEVTLSTVKYRLEKIRSEFKDNQSILNHLDEIERDIVENVNFFMPADDGSPTEENVFLRPPQSKLQRYQVNALTDREPAKGAPVIFETNPTYHNVMGRIEKRAYMGTVTTNFTMVQAGSLLNANGGFLIMQIESLLMNPYVWEALKRALQSEFLHIEDIAEETGFGTVSLRPGPIPLEVKVILLGSYDDFEVLQNYDLRFDKIFKVRADFDDEVARNPDTVQQYARFIARVCKEEKLLPFTPKGVATIVEYGEKYVSDKNKLSIRFGPLLGVLKESDHWARKNNARLISDKYVVQAFNEYRFRYNLYEEKTHESYLDETIMIDVEGAVVGQVNALAVYQIGNFSFGRPVRITAEAFMGKDGVIN
;
A
#
# COMPACT_ATOMS: atom_id res chain seq x y z
N MET A 1 3.15 70.09 -19.63
CA MET A 1 3.63 68.80 -19.10
C MET A 1 5.12 68.66 -19.40
N THR A 2 5.94 68.31 -18.41
CA THR A 2 7.39 68.12 -18.60
C THR A 2 7.66 66.85 -19.42
N LYS A 3 8.30 66.97 -20.59
CA LYS A 3 8.71 65.89 -21.52
C LYS A 3 9.55 64.75 -20.88
N LYS A 4 9.96 64.89 -19.63
CA LYS A 4 10.83 63.95 -18.90
C LYS A 4 10.20 62.56 -18.71
N TYR A 5 8.88 62.47 -18.61
CA TYR A 5 8.15 61.22 -18.37
C TYR A 5 7.30 60.77 -19.56
N GLU A 6 7.49 61.40 -20.73
CA GLU A 6 6.79 61.02 -21.95
C GLU A 6 7.41 59.73 -22.52
N LEU A 7 6.58 58.70 -22.72
CA LEU A 7 7.00 57.42 -23.29
C LEU A 7 7.01 57.52 -24.82
N LYS A 8 8.07 57.03 -25.46
CA LYS A 8 8.10 56.91 -26.93
C LYS A 8 7.33 55.65 -27.32
N ALA A 9 6.83 55.61 -28.57
CA ALA A 9 6.15 54.42 -29.09
C ALA A 9 7.01 53.14 -28.99
N ALA A 10 8.34 53.26 -29.14
CA ALA A 10 9.28 52.14 -28.97
C ALA A 10 9.41 51.64 -27.53
N ASP A 11 9.05 52.47 -26.53
CA ASP A 11 9.09 52.10 -25.12
C ASP A 11 7.85 51.30 -24.69
N LEU A 12 6.79 51.28 -25.52
CA LEU A 12 5.50 50.63 -25.22
C LEU A 12 5.49 49.12 -25.47
N ARG A 13 6.47 48.59 -26.22
CA ARG A 13 6.55 47.16 -26.54
C ARG A 13 8.00 46.70 -26.57
N CYS A 14 8.31 45.69 -25.77
CA CYS A 14 9.56 44.95 -25.89
C CYS A 14 9.42 43.95 -27.05
N VAL A 15 10.07 44.23 -28.19
CA VAL A 15 10.05 43.34 -29.35
C VAL A 15 11.17 42.33 -29.23
N CYS A 16 10.86 41.04 -29.40
CA CYS A 16 11.87 39.99 -29.49
C CYS A 16 12.34 39.88 -30.94
N ASP A 17 13.58 40.28 -31.24
CA ASP A 17 14.12 40.15 -32.61
C ASP A 17 14.21 38.66 -33.01
N PRO A 18 13.51 38.20 -34.06
CA PRO A 18 13.59 36.83 -34.54
C PRO A 18 15.01 36.39 -34.92
N LYS A 19 15.91 37.33 -35.23
CA LYS A 19 17.31 37.05 -35.57
C LYS A 19 18.13 36.49 -34.40
N VAL A 20 17.62 36.58 -33.17
CA VAL A 20 18.23 35.93 -32.00
C VAL A 20 18.21 34.40 -32.15
N PHE A 21 17.35 33.86 -33.00
CA PHE A 21 17.25 32.43 -33.28
C PHE A 21 18.01 32.06 -34.57
N SER A 22 18.93 31.09 -34.48
CA SER A 22 19.76 30.65 -35.60
C SER A 22 19.17 29.49 -36.43
N PHE A 23 17.97 29.02 -36.08
CA PHE A 23 17.28 27.90 -36.75
C PHE A 23 16.26 28.39 -37.78
N LYS A 24 15.89 27.55 -38.76
CA LYS A 24 14.79 27.85 -39.70
C LYS A 24 13.42 27.55 -39.13
N ASN A 25 13.30 26.51 -38.31
CA ASN A 25 12.10 26.17 -37.58
C ASN A 25 12.41 25.27 -36.37
N THR A 26 11.45 25.07 -35.48
CA THR A 26 11.66 24.34 -34.21
C THR A 26 12.00 22.85 -34.36
N SER A 27 11.83 22.23 -35.54
CA SER A 27 12.28 20.85 -35.76
C SER A 27 13.81 20.69 -35.82
N GLU A 28 14.55 21.78 -36.07
CA GLU A 28 16.02 21.79 -36.10
C GLU A 28 16.64 21.96 -34.70
N ILE A 29 15.81 22.17 -33.67
CA ILE A 29 16.26 22.45 -32.31
C ILE A 29 16.20 21.18 -31.47
N LYS A 30 17.25 20.92 -30.68
CA LYS A 30 17.20 19.87 -29.65
C LYS A 30 16.17 20.26 -28.57
N PRO A 31 15.17 19.41 -28.28
CA PRO A 31 14.22 19.62 -27.19
C PRO A 31 14.89 19.96 -25.85
N LEU A 32 14.17 20.67 -25.01
CA LEU A 32 14.66 21.04 -23.69
C LEU A 32 14.60 19.84 -22.73
N ASP A 33 15.77 19.40 -22.26
CA ASP A 33 15.94 18.31 -21.29
C ASP A 33 16.21 18.81 -19.86
N GLU A 34 16.19 20.14 -19.66
CA GLU A 34 16.56 20.81 -18.41
C GLU A 34 15.42 21.69 -17.89
N VAL A 35 15.49 22.06 -16.61
CA VAL A 35 14.48 22.92 -15.97
C VAL A 35 14.84 24.40 -16.13
N ILE A 36 13.94 25.20 -16.70
CA ILE A 36 14.14 26.65 -16.89
C ILE A 36 13.95 27.37 -15.56
N GLY A 37 14.93 28.17 -15.13
CA GLY A 37 14.76 29.15 -14.04
C GLY A 37 14.60 28.60 -12.61
N GLN A 38 14.29 27.32 -12.42
CA GLN A 38 13.92 26.75 -11.12
C GLN A 38 15.09 26.23 -10.27
N LYS A 39 16.24 26.92 -10.29
CA LYS A 39 17.46 26.43 -9.61
C LYS A 39 17.26 26.22 -8.10
N ARG A 40 16.44 27.05 -7.46
CA ARG A 40 16.14 26.94 -6.02
C ARG A 40 15.32 25.69 -5.71
N ALA A 41 14.20 25.48 -6.42
CA ALA A 41 13.36 24.30 -6.25
C ALA A 41 14.14 23.01 -6.49
N VAL A 42 14.91 22.94 -7.59
CA VAL A 42 15.70 21.76 -7.94
C VAL A 42 16.71 21.44 -6.83
N ARG A 43 17.47 22.43 -6.35
CA ARG A 43 18.43 22.21 -5.25
C ARG A 43 17.77 21.78 -3.94
N ALA A 44 16.60 22.34 -3.62
CA ALA A 44 15.86 21.96 -2.43
C ALA A 44 15.34 20.51 -2.52
N ILE A 45 14.85 20.11 -3.70
CA ILE A 45 14.44 18.73 -3.97
C ILE A 45 15.66 17.81 -3.86
N GLU A 46 16.76 18.09 -4.56
CA GLU A 46 17.99 17.29 -4.50
C GLU A 46 18.48 17.11 -3.05
N PHE A 47 18.57 18.20 -2.29
CA PHE A 47 18.88 18.16 -0.86
C PHE A 47 17.90 17.26 -0.09
N GLY A 48 16.60 17.43 -0.31
CA GLY A 48 15.59 16.62 0.34
C GLY A 48 15.68 15.14 -0.01
N LEU A 49 16.01 14.79 -1.26
CA LEU A 49 16.18 13.40 -1.71
C LEU A 49 17.42 12.75 -1.07
N ASP A 50 18.52 13.49 -0.96
CA ASP A 50 19.78 12.99 -0.37
C ASP A 50 19.71 12.82 1.17
N MET A 51 18.87 13.60 1.85
CA MET A 51 18.72 13.53 3.32
C MET A 51 17.97 12.26 3.75
N LYS A 52 18.63 11.39 4.52
CA LYS A 52 18.02 10.14 5.03
C LYS A 52 17.35 10.27 6.39
N ASP A 53 17.63 11.34 7.13
CA ASP A 53 17.10 11.53 8.46
C ASP A 53 15.56 11.66 8.48
N PRO A 54 14.90 11.21 9.57
CA PRO A 54 13.46 11.33 9.71
C PRO A 54 12.98 12.79 9.72
N GLY A 55 11.82 13.01 9.11
CA GLY A 55 11.19 14.32 8.99
C GLY A 55 11.74 15.21 7.86
N TYR A 56 12.67 14.72 7.04
CA TYR A 56 13.11 15.40 5.81
C TYR A 56 12.25 14.97 4.60
N ASN A 57 10.92 14.97 4.78
CA ASN A 57 9.99 14.90 3.66
C ASN A 57 9.91 16.27 2.96
N ILE A 58 9.46 16.26 1.71
CA ILE A 58 9.52 17.42 0.82
C ILE A 58 8.12 17.96 0.59
N PHE A 59 7.92 19.25 0.82
CA PHE A 59 6.74 19.98 0.37
C PHE A 59 7.11 20.87 -0.81
N VAL A 60 6.47 20.67 -1.95
CA VAL A 60 6.71 21.41 -3.17
C VAL A 60 5.56 22.39 -3.37
N THR A 61 5.89 23.67 -3.31
CA THR A 61 4.92 24.76 -3.56
C THR A 61 5.08 25.26 -5.00
N GLY A 62 4.00 25.77 -5.58
CA GLY A 62 4.07 26.51 -6.83
C GLY A 62 2.73 26.66 -7.53
N VAL A 63 2.59 27.73 -8.29
CA VAL A 63 1.37 28.04 -9.04
C VAL A 63 1.06 26.92 -10.03
N GLU A 64 -0.23 26.67 -10.27
CA GLU A 64 -0.66 25.71 -11.28
C GLU A 64 -0.15 26.09 -12.68
N GLY A 65 0.23 25.06 -13.44
CA GLY A 65 0.75 25.22 -14.80
C GLY A 65 2.26 25.49 -14.89
N THR A 66 3.00 25.54 -13.78
CA THR A 66 4.48 25.67 -13.76
C THR A 66 5.23 24.39 -14.18
N GLY A 67 4.52 23.27 -14.36
CA GLY A 67 5.12 21.97 -14.68
C GLY A 67 5.75 21.26 -13.47
N LYS A 68 5.50 21.74 -12.25
CA LYS A 68 6.06 21.20 -10.99
C LYS A 68 5.94 19.68 -10.87
N SER A 69 4.76 19.10 -11.12
CA SER A 69 4.52 17.66 -11.01
C SER A 69 5.40 16.84 -11.97
N THR A 70 5.58 17.32 -13.20
CA THR A 70 6.44 16.66 -14.20
C THR A 70 7.91 16.74 -13.79
N ILE A 71 8.37 17.91 -13.36
CA ILE A 71 9.76 18.13 -12.95
C ILE A 71 10.11 17.29 -11.72
N VAL A 72 9.23 17.29 -10.70
CA VAL A 72 9.41 16.46 -9.49
C VAL A 72 9.46 14.98 -9.86
N ARG A 73 8.54 14.50 -10.70
CA ARG A 73 8.54 13.09 -11.13
C ARG A 73 9.84 12.72 -11.82
N ASP A 74 10.33 13.54 -12.74
CA ASP A 74 11.57 13.28 -13.49
C ASP A 74 12.79 13.25 -12.55
N LEU A 75 12.91 14.21 -11.63
CA LEU A 75 14.00 14.29 -10.65
C LEU A 75 13.99 13.10 -9.69
N VAL A 76 12.84 12.79 -9.09
CA VAL A 76 12.67 11.69 -8.16
C VAL A 76 12.95 10.35 -8.84
N THR A 77 12.43 10.14 -10.05
CA THR A 77 12.67 8.91 -10.83
C THR A 77 14.15 8.74 -11.17
N LYS A 78 14.82 9.82 -11.59
CA LYS A 78 16.27 9.79 -11.87
C LYS A 78 17.08 9.42 -10.62
N HIS A 79 16.73 9.98 -9.47
CA HIS A 79 17.40 9.68 -8.20
C HIS A 79 17.12 8.24 -7.75
N ALA A 80 15.85 7.81 -7.78
CA ALA A 80 15.43 6.47 -7.37
C ALA A 80 16.12 5.34 -8.16
N ASN A 81 16.36 5.55 -9.46
CA ASN A 81 17.09 4.60 -10.31
C ASN A 81 18.54 4.33 -9.87
N ALA A 82 19.14 5.23 -9.08
CA ALA A 82 20.51 5.07 -8.56
C ALA A 82 20.56 4.37 -7.20
N LEU A 83 19.41 4.17 -6.54
CA LEU A 83 19.31 3.54 -5.22
C LEU A 83 19.23 2.01 -5.32
N PRO A 84 19.62 1.26 -4.26
CA PRO A 84 19.40 -0.17 -4.21
C PRO A 84 17.91 -0.50 -4.22
N ARG A 85 17.57 -1.70 -4.69
CA ARG A 85 16.19 -2.18 -4.61
C ARG A 85 15.89 -2.61 -3.16
N PRO A 86 14.80 -2.12 -2.55
CA PRO A 86 14.42 -2.52 -1.20
C PRO A 86 13.80 -3.92 -1.13
N ASP A 87 13.73 -4.49 0.08
CA ASP A 87 13.15 -5.80 0.38
C ASP A 87 11.62 -5.83 0.24
N ASP A 88 11.09 -6.86 -0.40
CA ASP A 88 9.65 -7.10 -0.48
C ASP A 88 9.07 -7.43 0.90
N TRP A 89 7.75 -7.31 1.03
CA TRP A 89 7.02 -7.64 2.25
C TRP A 89 5.96 -8.71 1.99
N CYS A 90 5.91 -9.69 2.88
CA CYS A 90 4.85 -10.68 2.94
C CYS A 90 4.19 -10.67 4.33
N LEU A 91 2.91 -11.04 4.37
CA LEU A 91 2.24 -11.45 5.60
C LEU A 91 2.15 -12.97 5.66
N VAL A 92 2.45 -13.49 6.83
CA VAL A 92 2.34 -14.91 7.15
C VAL A 92 1.50 -15.11 8.41
N ASN A 93 0.93 -16.30 8.56
CA ASN A 93 0.15 -16.61 9.74
C ASN A 93 1.01 -16.55 11.01
N ASN A 94 0.37 -16.21 12.12
CA ASN A 94 0.94 -16.36 13.44
C ASN A 94 0.24 -17.53 14.13
N PHE A 95 0.91 -18.67 14.23
CA PHE A 95 0.35 -19.90 14.78
C PHE A 95 -0.07 -19.81 16.26
N LYS A 96 0.42 -18.79 16.99
CA LYS A 96 0.00 -18.52 18.37
C LYS A 96 -1.23 -17.62 18.48
N ASP A 97 -1.45 -16.75 17.50
CA ASP A 97 -2.55 -15.78 17.46
C ASP A 97 -2.87 -15.43 16.00
N GLU A 98 -3.84 -16.13 15.42
CA GLU A 98 -4.24 -15.99 14.01
C GLU A 98 -4.75 -14.58 13.66
N PHE A 99 -5.17 -13.79 14.66
CA PHE A 99 -5.63 -12.42 14.45
C PHE A 99 -4.49 -11.41 14.31
N ARG A 100 -3.25 -11.84 14.57
CA ARG A 100 -2.05 -11.01 14.49
C ARG A 100 -1.02 -11.62 13.52
N PRO A 101 -1.30 -11.64 12.21
CA PRO A 101 -0.36 -12.18 11.24
C PRO A 101 0.95 -11.39 11.25
N LYS A 102 2.07 -12.06 11.00
CA LYS A 102 3.41 -11.47 11.05
C LYS A 102 3.80 -10.92 9.68
N ALA A 103 4.38 -9.72 9.66
CA ALA A 103 5.05 -9.20 8.49
C ALA A 103 6.50 -9.70 8.44
N ILE A 104 6.93 -10.18 7.28
CA ILE A 104 8.30 -10.63 7.04
C ILE A 104 8.88 -9.93 5.81
N ALA A 105 10.11 -9.44 5.94
CA ALA A 105 10.90 -8.93 4.83
C ALA A 105 11.41 -10.10 3.98
N VAL A 106 11.31 -9.98 2.67
CA VAL A 106 11.71 -10.98 1.68
C VAL A 106 12.66 -10.33 0.69
N PRO A 107 13.73 -11.03 0.24
CA PRO A 107 14.66 -10.43 -0.70
C PRO A 107 13.94 -9.91 -1.97
N PRO A 108 14.46 -8.86 -2.60
CA PRO A 108 13.71 -8.14 -3.63
C PRO A 108 13.34 -9.01 -4.84
N GLY A 109 12.07 -8.97 -5.25
CA GLY A 109 11.51 -9.75 -6.35
C GLY A 109 11.30 -11.24 -6.04
N LYS A 110 11.30 -11.63 -4.75
CA LYS A 110 11.12 -13.03 -4.32
C LYS A 110 9.86 -13.28 -3.51
N ALA A 111 9.05 -12.27 -3.18
CA ALA A 111 7.82 -12.45 -2.41
C ALA A 111 6.82 -13.40 -3.10
N VAL A 112 6.54 -13.19 -4.39
CA VAL A 112 5.66 -14.09 -5.16
C VAL A 112 6.28 -15.48 -5.34
N GLN A 113 7.60 -15.57 -5.43
CA GLN A 113 8.32 -16.84 -5.53
C GLN A 113 8.17 -17.66 -4.23
N LEU A 114 8.35 -17.03 -3.06
CA LEU A 114 8.14 -17.64 -1.76
C LEU A 114 6.70 -18.17 -1.65
N ARG A 115 5.69 -17.34 -1.97
CA ARG A 115 4.28 -17.76 -1.98
C ARG A 115 4.04 -18.99 -2.85
N LYS A 116 4.53 -19.00 -4.09
CA LYS A 116 4.38 -20.14 -5.01
C LYS A 116 5.03 -21.41 -4.46
N LYS A 117 6.23 -21.29 -3.88
CA LYS A 117 6.97 -22.43 -3.31
C LYS A 117 6.30 -22.99 -2.07
N THR A 118 5.83 -22.13 -1.16
CA THR A 118 5.10 -22.57 0.03
C THR A 118 3.78 -23.25 -0.35
N ASN A 119 3.03 -22.70 -1.30
CA ASN A 119 1.81 -23.36 -1.79
C ASN A 119 2.10 -24.75 -2.38
N LYS A 120 3.15 -24.86 -3.21
CA LYS A 120 3.56 -26.15 -3.77
C LYS A 120 4.01 -27.14 -2.68
N PHE A 121 4.74 -26.66 -1.68
CA PHE A 121 5.15 -27.46 -0.53
C PHE A 121 3.95 -28.06 0.21
N ILE A 122 2.91 -27.26 0.46
CA ILE A 122 1.67 -27.74 1.11
C ILE A 122 0.93 -28.75 0.23
N GLU A 123 0.81 -28.52 -1.08
CA GLU A 123 0.21 -29.50 -2.00
C GLU A 123 1.00 -30.82 -2.06
N ASP A 124 2.33 -30.77 -2.10
CA ASP A 124 3.19 -31.96 -2.06
C ASP A 124 2.97 -32.75 -0.76
N LEU A 125 2.86 -32.08 0.40
CA LEU A 125 2.65 -32.74 1.69
C LEU A 125 1.29 -33.44 1.83
N LYS A 126 0.24 -32.94 1.18
CA LYS A 126 -1.06 -33.65 1.14
C LYS A 126 -0.95 -35.04 0.54
N MET A 127 0.04 -35.27 -0.34
CA MET A 127 0.27 -36.58 -0.95
C MET A 127 1.33 -37.39 -0.20
N ASP A 128 2.39 -36.74 0.27
CA ASP A 128 3.54 -37.44 0.84
C ASP A 128 3.31 -37.91 2.27
N ILE A 129 2.59 -37.15 3.09
CA ILE A 129 2.33 -37.53 4.50
C ILE A 129 1.49 -38.82 4.56
N PRO A 130 0.35 -38.95 3.86
CA PRO A 130 -0.39 -40.22 3.83
C PRO A 130 0.45 -41.39 3.33
N LYS A 131 1.22 -41.19 2.25
CA LYS A 131 2.11 -42.21 1.70
C LYS A 131 3.21 -42.64 2.67
N ALA A 132 3.72 -41.73 3.50
CA ALA A 132 4.71 -42.05 4.52
C ALA A 132 4.13 -42.99 5.59
N PHE A 133 2.87 -42.78 5.97
CA PHE A 133 2.13 -43.64 6.90
C PHE A 133 1.67 -44.98 6.28
N GLU A 134 1.64 -45.09 4.96
CA GLU A 134 1.39 -46.35 4.25
C GLU A 134 2.69 -47.13 3.94
N SER A 135 3.86 -46.53 4.21
CA SER A 135 5.15 -47.16 3.86
C SER A 135 5.43 -48.42 4.68
N GLU A 136 6.01 -49.45 4.03
CA GLU A 136 6.42 -50.69 4.71
C GLU A 136 7.35 -50.44 5.91
N ALA A 137 8.24 -49.44 5.78
CA ALA A 137 9.17 -49.06 6.84
C ALA A 137 8.43 -48.55 8.08
N TYR A 138 7.40 -47.71 7.92
CA TYR A 138 6.58 -47.23 9.03
C TYR A 138 5.73 -48.37 9.62
N LEU A 139 5.02 -49.14 8.77
CA LEU A 139 4.15 -50.23 9.22
C LEU A 139 4.93 -51.29 10.02
N LYS A 140 6.18 -51.59 9.62
CA LYS A 140 7.06 -52.48 10.37
C LYS A 140 7.50 -51.90 11.71
N ARG A 141 7.82 -50.60 11.78
CA ARG A 141 8.14 -49.95 13.07
C ARG A 141 6.91 -49.93 14.00
N LEU A 142 5.73 -49.62 13.45
CA LEU A 142 4.47 -49.60 14.19
C LEU A 142 4.11 -50.99 14.74
N SER A 143 4.26 -52.05 13.94
CA SER A 143 3.97 -53.41 14.38
C SER A 143 4.92 -53.88 15.48
N VAL A 144 6.21 -53.51 15.41
CA VAL A 144 7.19 -53.80 16.48
C VAL A 144 6.80 -53.11 17.79
N VAL A 145 6.37 -51.85 17.75
CA VAL A 145 5.89 -51.13 18.93
C VAL A 145 4.65 -51.79 19.50
N LYS A 146 3.62 -52.03 18.67
CA LYS A 146 2.37 -52.68 19.10
C LYS A 146 2.62 -54.08 19.70
N SER A 147 3.43 -54.92 19.05
CA SER A 147 3.78 -56.26 19.53
C SER A 147 4.49 -56.22 20.88
N ARG A 148 5.43 -55.30 21.08
CA ARG A 148 6.15 -55.14 22.36
C ARG A 148 5.21 -54.88 23.54
N TYR A 149 4.18 -54.05 23.32
CA TYR A 149 3.20 -53.74 24.36
C TYR A 149 2.17 -54.85 24.53
N ALA A 150 1.73 -55.51 23.45
CA ALA A 150 0.91 -56.71 23.52
C ALA A 150 1.60 -57.83 24.32
N ASP A 151 2.89 -58.07 24.10
CA ASP A 151 3.67 -59.06 24.86
C ASP A 151 3.76 -58.72 26.35
N LYS A 152 3.90 -57.43 26.69
CA LYS A 152 3.90 -56.97 28.10
C LYS A 152 2.53 -57.18 28.75
N GLN A 153 1.45 -56.86 28.05
CA GLN A 153 0.08 -57.07 28.52
C GLN A 153 -0.20 -58.56 28.73
N ASN A 154 0.16 -59.41 27.77
CA ASN A 154 0.01 -60.87 27.88
C ASN A 154 0.81 -61.44 29.07
N ARG A 155 2.01 -60.92 29.36
CA ARG A 155 2.79 -61.33 30.54
C ARG A 155 2.15 -60.93 31.86
N LEU A 156 1.54 -59.74 31.92
CA LEU A 156 0.78 -59.32 33.09
C LEU A 156 -0.44 -60.21 33.29
N PHE A 157 -1.19 -60.47 32.22
CA PHE A 157 -2.35 -61.35 32.25
C PHE A 157 -1.99 -62.77 32.71
N HIS A 158 -0.94 -63.37 32.14
CA HIS A 158 -0.44 -64.68 32.56
C HIS A 158 0.04 -64.74 34.03
N LYS A 159 0.50 -63.62 34.61
CA LYS A 159 0.83 -63.58 36.04
C LYS A 159 -0.42 -63.69 36.89
N ILE A 160 -1.51 -62.99 36.52
CA ILE A 160 -2.79 -63.09 37.24
C ILE A 160 -3.38 -64.49 37.06
N GLU A 161 -3.34 -65.05 35.85
CA GLU A 161 -3.82 -66.43 35.61
C GLU A 161 -3.08 -67.46 36.48
N LYS A 162 -1.74 -67.35 36.59
CA LYS A 162 -0.96 -68.23 37.48
C LYS A 162 -1.28 -68.02 38.95
N PHE A 163 -1.49 -66.77 39.37
CA PHE A 163 -1.88 -66.45 40.74
C PHE A 163 -3.28 -66.98 41.06
N ALA A 164 -4.20 -66.93 40.10
CA ALA A 164 -5.54 -67.53 40.19
C ALA A 164 -5.48 -69.04 40.30
N ALA A 165 -4.74 -69.70 39.39
CA ALA A 165 -4.59 -71.15 39.42
C ALA A 165 -3.99 -71.65 40.75
N ALA A 166 -3.03 -70.91 41.33
CA ALA A 166 -2.43 -71.25 42.63
C ALA A 166 -3.40 -71.13 43.82
N ASN A 167 -4.49 -70.36 43.67
CA ASN A 167 -5.54 -70.17 44.68
C ASN A 167 -6.85 -70.90 44.32
N ASN A 168 -6.79 -71.87 43.39
CA ASN A 168 -7.94 -72.63 42.86
C ASN A 168 -9.03 -71.73 42.25
N LEU A 169 -8.62 -70.70 41.52
CA LEU A 169 -9.50 -69.78 40.80
C LEU A 169 -9.14 -69.79 39.31
N GLN A 170 -10.13 -69.66 38.45
CA GLN A 170 -10.00 -69.48 37.01
C GLN A 170 -10.42 -68.07 36.65
N ILE A 171 -9.69 -67.44 35.73
CA ILE A 171 -10.04 -66.14 35.18
C ILE A 171 -10.63 -66.37 33.79
N THR A 172 -11.81 -65.83 33.54
CA THR A 172 -12.47 -65.86 32.24
C THR A 172 -12.70 -64.43 31.77
N GLN A 173 -12.37 -64.15 30.52
CA GLN A 173 -12.58 -62.84 29.92
C GLN A 173 -13.83 -62.90 29.04
N THR A 174 -14.89 -62.23 29.48
CA THR A 174 -16.11 -62.00 28.69
C THR A 174 -16.01 -60.62 28.02
N GLU A 175 -16.86 -60.31 27.03
CA GLU A 175 -16.69 -59.15 26.11
C GLU A 175 -16.44 -57.78 26.77
N ASN A 176 -16.75 -57.58 28.06
CA ASN A 176 -16.38 -56.37 28.81
C ASN A 176 -16.01 -56.58 30.31
N GLU A 177 -15.92 -57.82 30.82
CA GLU A 177 -15.64 -58.07 32.25
C GLU A 177 -14.67 -59.26 32.45
N ILE A 178 -13.79 -59.10 33.44
CA ILE A 178 -12.90 -60.17 33.92
C ILE A 178 -13.61 -60.87 35.07
N GLU A 179 -14.15 -62.07 34.81
CA GLU A 179 -14.83 -62.87 35.84
C GLU A 179 -13.86 -63.86 36.48
N THR A 180 -13.89 -63.95 37.80
CA THR A 180 -13.11 -64.91 38.59
C THR A 180 -14.03 -66.03 39.07
N VAL A 181 -13.79 -67.27 38.61
CA VAL A 181 -14.60 -68.45 38.93
C VAL A 181 -13.81 -69.43 39.81
N PRO A 182 -14.31 -69.83 40.99
CA PRO A 182 -13.64 -70.82 41.83
C PRO A 182 -13.68 -72.23 41.23
N ILE A 183 -12.58 -72.97 41.39
CA ILE A 183 -12.43 -74.38 41.00
C ILE A 183 -12.44 -75.24 42.26
N VAL A 184 -13.30 -76.25 42.32
CA VAL A 184 -13.34 -77.26 43.39
C VAL A 184 -13.36 -78.65 42.73
N ASP A 185 -12.49 -79.55 43.18
CA ASP A 185 -12.35 -80.92 42.64
C ASP A 185 -12.14 -81.01 41.11
N GLY A 186 -11.49 -79.99 40.53
CA GLY A 186 -11.16 -79.94 39.10
C GLY A 186 -12.28 -79.43 38.19
N ALA A 187 -13.42 -79.00 38.73
CA ALA A 187 -14.53 -78.41 37.98
C ALA A 187 -14.80 -76.95 38.42
N ALA A 188 -15.17 -76.10 37.45
CA ALA A 188 -15.63 -74.74 37.71
C ALA A 188 -16.94 -74.77 38.51
N LEU A 189 -16.98 -74.04 39.62
CA LEU A 189 -18.07 -74.08 40.57
C LEU A 189 -19.19 -73.12 40.14
N ALA A 190 -20.41 -73.65 39.95
CA ALA A 190 -21.59 -72.83 39.70
C ALA A 190 -22.05 -72.10 40.98
N PRO A 191 -22.68 -70.92 40.88
CA PRO A 191 -23.15 -70.14 42.04
C PRO A 191 -24.08 -70.93 42.99
N GLU A 192 -24.85 -71.87 42.44
CA GLU A 192 -25.78 -72.72 43.19
C GLU A 192 -25.07 -73.76 44.08
N ASP A 193 -23.88 -74.22 43.67
CA ASP A 193 -23.07 -75.21 44.39
C ASP A 193 -22.13 -74.57 45.40
N PHE A 194 -21.77 -73.30 45.20
CA PHE A 194 -21.07 -72.49 46.20
C PHE A 194 -21.84 -72.42 47.53
N ASN A 195 -23.16 -72.28 47.46
CA ASN A 195 -24.03 -72.19 48.65
C ASN A 195 -24.13 -73.49 49.46
N LYS A 196 -23.75 -74.64 48.89
CA LYS A 196 -23.80 -75.97 49.54
C LYS A 196 -22.50 -76.32 50.29
N LEU A 197 -21.45 -75.50 50.17
CA LEU A 197 -20.16 -75.73 50.81
C LEU A 197 -20.20 -75.41 52.34
N PRO A 198 -19.34 -76.08 53.15
CA PRO A 198 -19.13 -75.72 54.55
C PRO A 198 -18.67 -74.27 54.73
N ASN A 199 -19.11 -73.59 55.79
CA ASN A 199 -18.78 -72.17 56.04
C ASN A 199 -17.26 -71.90 56.00
N ASP A 200 -16.45 -72.79 56.56
CA ASP A 200 -14.99 -72.63 56.59
C ASP A 200 -14.36 -72.61 55.17
N LYS A 201 -14.93 -73.38 54.23
CA LYS A 201 -14.50 -73.37 52.82
C LYS A 201 -15.02 -72.15 52.06
N LYS A 202 -16.22 -71.65 52.40
CA LYS A 202 -16.77 -70.42 51.80
C LYS A 202 -15.93 -69.19 52.14
N VAL A 203 -15.57 -69.02 53.41
CA VAL A 203 -14.73 -67.91 53.88
C VAL A 203 -13.37 -67.91 53.17
N LEU A 204 -12.74 -69.08 53.02
CA LEU A 204 -11.46 -69.22 52.33
C LEU A 204 -11.54 -68.85 50.84
N ILE A 205 -12.62 -69.25 50.15
CA ILE A 205 -12.83 -68.91 48.74
C ILE A 205 -13.12 -67.41 48.59
N GLU A 206 -13.91 -66.80 49.47
CA GLU A 206 -14.18 -65.35 49.47
C GLU A 206 -12.91 -64.52 49.71
N GLU A 207 -12.03 -64.94 50.62
CA GLU A 207 -10.73 -64.28 50.85
C GLU A 207 -9.81 -64.38 49.61
N ASN A 208 -9.75 -65.55 48.98
CA ASN A 208 -8.98 -65.76 47.75
C ASN A 208 -9.53 -64.93 46.58
N ILE A 209 -10.87 -64.86 46.43
CA ILE A 209 -11.53 -64.00 45.42
C ILE A 209 -11.17 -62.53 45.67
N ARG A 210 -11.26 -62.05 46.91
CA ARG A 210 -10.93 -60.66 47.26
C ARG A 210 -9.47 -60.32 47.00
N SER A 211 -8.56 -61.24 47.30
CA SER A 211 -7.12 -61.12 47.01
C SER A 211 -6.84 -61.03 45.52
N ILE A 212 -7.51 -61.85 44.71
CA ILE A 212 -7.40 -61.84 43.25
C ILE A 212 -8.01 -60.59 42.65
N GLN A 213 -9.17 -60.14 43.13
CA GLN A 213 -9.81 -58.90 42.69
C GLN A 213 -8.90 -57.69 42.93
N ALA A 214 -8.24 -57.62 44.10
CA ALA A 214 -7.24 -56.59 44.38
C ALA A 214 -6.04 -56.66 43.42
N GLN A 215 -5.59 -57.87 43.08
CA GLN A 215 -4.50 -58.07 42.12
C GLN A 215 -4.90 -57.72 40.67
N ILE A 216 -6.16 -57.99 40.29
CA ILE A 216 -6.75 -57.57 39.01
C ILE A 216 -6.79 -56.05 38.94
N GLU A 217 -7.29 -55.38 39.97
CA GLU A 217 -7.37 -53.91 40.03
C GLU A 217 -5.99 -53.24 39.88
N ILE A 218 -4.98 -53.75 40.60
CA ILE A 218 -3.58 -53.30 40.47
C ILE A 218 -3.08 -53.49 39.03
N THR A 219 -3.35 -54.65 38.43
CA THR A 219 -2.88 -54.96 37.07
C THR A 219 -3.62 -54.16 36.01
N SER A 220 -4.91 -53.84 36.20
CA SER A 220 -5.68 -52.96 35.33
C SER A 220 -5.06 -51.56 35.26
N VAL A 221 -4.67 -50.99 36.40
CA VAL A 221 -3.95 -49.71 36.44
C VAL A 221 -2.60 -49.80 35.71
N GLU A 222 -1.89 -50.92 35.81
CA GLU A 222 -0.66 -51.15 35.02
C GLU A 222 -0.94 -51.25 33.51
N ILE A 223 -2.03 -51.91 33.10
CA ILE A 223 -2.45 -52.02 31.70
C ILE A 223 -2.84 -50.64 31.15
N GLU A 224 -3.56 -49.81 31.90
CA GLU A 224 -3.87 -48.43 31.51
C GLU A 224 -2.61 -47.60 31.33
N LYS A 225 -1.64 -47.69 32.25
CA LYS A 225 -0.32 -47.05 32.09
C LYS A 225 0.42 -47.54 30.84
N LEU A 226 0.35 -48.84 30.54
CA LEU A 226 0.93 -49.41 29.32
C LEU A 226 0.22 -48.89 28.06
N ASN A 227 -1.11 -48.75 28.07
CA ASN A 227 -1.88 -48.19 26.97
C ASN A 227 -1.54 -46.72 26.72
N HIS A 228 -1.44 -45.91 27.78
CA HIS A 228 -0.98 -44.52 27.66
C HIS A 228 0.45 -44.47 27.09
N THR A 229 1.35 -45.31 27.59
CA THR A 229 2.74 -45.32 27.11
C THR A 229 2.81 -45.78 25.64
N LEU A 230 2.01 -46.76 25.25
CA LEU A 230 1.85 -47.19 23.86
C LEU A 230 1.37 -46.04 22.98
N HIS A 231 0.32 -45.32 23.40
CA HIS A 231 -0.20 -44.17 22.66
C HIS A 231 0.88 -43.12 22.46
N THR A 232 1.59 -42.74 23.53
CA THR A 232 2.70 -41.78 23.47
C THR A 232 3.87 -42.27 22.60
N GLU A 233 4.20 -43.57 22.60
CA GLU A 233 5.23 -44.12 21.68
C GLU A 233 4.77 -44.10 20.22
N VAL A 234 3.48 -44.35 19.96
CA VAL A 234 2.91 -44.25 18.61
C VAL A 234 2.89 -42.81 18.13
N GLU A 235 2.45 -41.86 18.96
CA GLU A 235 2.51 -40.41 18.66
C GLU A 235 3.93 -39.98 18.33
N LYS A 236 4.93 -40.35 19.16
CA LYS A 236 6.34 -40.05 18.88
C LYS A 236 6.81 -40.63 17.54
N LEU A 237 6.39 -41.86 17.21
CA LEU A 237 6.72 -42.47 15.93
C LEU A 237 6.09 -41.69 14.77
N MET A 238 4.84 -41.23 14.94
CA MET A 238 4.15 -40.39 13.97
C MET A 238 4.86 -39.04 13.79
N ASP A 239 5.24 -38.39 14.88
CA ASP A 239 6.00 -37.13 14.87
C ASP A 239 7.34 -37.30 14.14
N GLU A 240 8.09 -38.37 14.41
CA GLU A 240 9.36 -38.65 13.74
C GLU A 240 9.20 -38.80 12.23
N VAL A 241 8.18 -39.55 11.78
CA VAL A 241 7.92 -39.77 10.35
C VAL A 241 7.43 -38.48 9.68
N THR A 242 6.50 -37.75 10.30
CA THR A 242 6.03 -36.45 9.83
C THR A 242 7.19 -35.48 9.70
N LEU A 243 7.98 -35.31 10.77
CA LEU A 243 9.11 -34.40 10.81
C LEU A 243 10.11 -34.71 9.70
N SER A 244 10.45 -35.99 9.49
CA SER A 244 11.38 -36.39 8.43
C SER A 244 10.86 -36.04 7.02
N THR A 245 9.56 -36.25 6.79
CA THR A 245 8.88 -35.97 5.51
C THR A 245 8.81 -34.46 5.25
N VAL A 246 8.41 -33.69 6.26
CA VAL A 246 8.30 -32.23 6.21
C VAL A 246 9.67 -31.60 5.98
N LYS A 247 10.69 -32.01 6.76
CA LYS A 247 12.05 -31.49 6.67
C LYS A 247 12.65 -31.70 5.28
N TYR A 248 12.46 -32.89 4.70
CA TYR A 248 12.94 -33.20 3.35
C TYR A 248 12.36 -32.25 2.29
N ARG A 249 11.07 -31.92 2.39
CA ARG A 249 10.40 -31.00 1.46
C ARG A 249 10.76 -29.54 1.71
N LEU A 250 10.92 -29.13 2.96
CA LEU A 250 11.31 -27.77 3.35
C LEU A 250 12.76 -27.42 2.96
N GLU A 251 13.67 -28.39 2.89
CA GLU A 251 15.09 -28.16 2.63
C GLU A 251 15.34 -27.35 1.33
N LYS A 252 14.52 -27.59 0.29
CA LYS A 252 14.58 -26.83 -0.96
C LYS A 252 14.28 -25.35 -0.77
N ILE A 253 13.36 -25.00 0.13
CA ILE A 253 13.01 -23.61 0.44
C ILE A 253 14.07 -23.01 1.37
N ARG A 254 14.51 -23.75 2.41
CA ARG A 254 15.56 -23.30 3.35
C ARG A 254 16.86 -22.96 2.63
N SER A 255 17.31 -23.81 1.71
CA SER A 255 18.55 -23.58 0.95
C SER A 255 18.53 -22.30 0.11
N GLU A 256 17.36 -21.92 -0.42
CA GLU A 256 17.21 -20.76 -1.29
C GLU A 256 17.08 -19.43 -0.53
N PHE A 257 16.54 -19.49 0.69
CA PHE A 257 16.35 -18.34 1.59
C PHE A 257 17.28 -18.40 2.81
N LYS A 258 18.40 -19.12 2.71
CA LYS A 258 19.35 -19.37 3.81
C LYS A 258 19.88 -18.10 4.50
N ASP A 259 19.92 -16.98 3.79
CA ASP A 259 20.46 -15.72 4.27
C ASP A 259 19.39 -14.84 4.97
N ASN A 260 18.11 -15.28 5.02
CA ASN A 260 17.02 -14.54 5.63
C ASN A 260 16.45 -15.27 6.85
N GLN A 261 16.86 -14.84 8.05
CA GLN A 261 16.48 -15.47 9.31
C GLN A 261 14.97 -15.41 9.59
N SER A 262 14.28 -14.33 9.18
CA SER A 262 12.83 -14.19 9.39
C SER A 262 12.04 -15.25 8.63
N ILE A 263 12.45 -15.55 7.39
CA ILE A 263 11.86 -16.64 6.60
C ILE A 263 12.16 -17.99 7.26
N LEU A 264 13.43 -18.25 7.63
CA LEU A 264 13.82 -19.52 8.27
C LEU A 264 13.04 -19.79 9.56
N ASN A 265 12.92 -18.78 10.43
CA ASN A 265 12.14 -18.88 11.66
C ASN A 265 10.66 -19.22 11.38
N HIS A 266 10.07 -18.64 10.33
CA HIS A 266 8.70 -18.97 9.95
C HIS A 266 8.57 -20.39 9.39
N LEU A 267 9.55 -20.87 8.61
CA LEU A 267 9.58 -22.26 8.14
C LEU A 267 9.70 -23.25 9.31
N ASP A 268 10.44 -22.91 10.36
CA ASP A 268 10.52 -23.71 11.60
C ASP A 268 9.19 -23.71 12.36
N GLU A 269 8.47 -22.59 12.38
CA GLU A 269 7.12 -22.53 12.94
C GLU A 269 6.13 -23.38 12.13
N ILE A 270 6.20 -23.35 10.79
CA ILE A 270 5.42 -24.23 9.91
C ILE A 270 5.74 -25.71 10.20
N GLU A 271 7.02 -26.07 10.31
CA GLU A 271 7.45 -27.44 10.59
C GLU A 271 6.84 -27.97 11.90
N ARG A 272 6.87 -27.16 12.97
CA ARG A 272 6.27 -27.53 14.27
C ARG A 272 4.76 -27.66 14.21
N ASP A 273 4.06 -26.68 13.61
CA ASP A 273 2.60 -26.70 13.52
C ASP A 273 2.09 -27.90 12.69
N ILE A 274 2.80 -28.27 11.62
CA ILE A 274 2.46 -29.46 10.82
C ILE A 274 2.64 -30.75 11.62
N VAL A 275 3.70 -30.87 12.42
CA VAL A 275 3.91 -32.05 13.28
C VAL A 275 2.80 -32.16 14.32
N GLU A 276 2.50 -31.06 15.03
CA GLU A 276 1.43 -31.00 16.03
C GLU A 276 0.02 -31.25 15.43
N ASN A 277 -0.17 -30.91 14.14
CA ASN A 277 -1.46 -31.00 13.46
C ASN A 277 -1.42 -31.88 12.20
N VAL A 278 -0.70 -33.01 12.25
CA VAL A 278 -0.56 -33.93 11.10
C VAL A 278 -1.92 -34.39 10.54
N ASN A 279 -2.94 -34.47 11.40
CA ASN A 279 -4.31 -34.84 11.04
C ASN A 279 -4.94 -33.94 9.96
N PHE A 280 -4.43 -32.72 9.74
CA PHE A 280 -4.91 -31.86 8.65
C PHE A 280 -4.51 -32.34 7.26
N PHE A 281 -3.55 -33.26 7.17
CA PHE A 281 -3.04 -33.82 5.92
C PHE A 281 -3.51 -35.27 5.68
N MET A 282 -4.19 -35.88 6.66
CA MET A 282 -4.75 -37.21 6.52
C MET A 282 -6.09 -37.15 5.76
N PRO A 283 -6.41 -38.17 4.93
CA PRO A 283 -7.75 -38.31 4.37
C PRO A 283 -8.78 -38.33 5.51
N ALA A 284 -9.93 -37.68 5.32
CA ALA A 284 -11.03 -37.84 6.25
C ALA A 284 -11.49 -39.30 6.23
N ASP A 285 -11.65 -39.93 7.39
CA ASP A 285 -12.35 -41.21 7.47
C ASP A 285 -13.80 -40.97 7.01
N ASP A 286 -14.25 -41.70 5.98
CA ASP A 286 -15.62 -41.65 5.43
C ASP A 286 -16.70 -42.12 6.44
N GLY A 287 -16.37 -42.25 7.73
CA GLY A 287 -17.16 -42.90 8.76
C GLY A 287 -17.44 -42.12 10.05
N SER A 288 -17.08 -40.84 10.17
CA SER A 288 -17.47 -40.03 11.35
C SER A 288 -18.65 -39.10 11.02
N PRO A 289 -19.88 -39.41 11.47
CA PRO A 289 -20.95 -38.43 11.53
C PRO A 289 -20.74 -37.60 12.80
N THR A 290 -20.36 -36.33 12.68
CA THR A 290 -20.68 -35.24 13.62
C THR A 290 -19.87 -34.00 13.26
N GLU A 291 -20.50 -33.02 12.61
CA GLU A 291 -20.42 -31.62 13.01
C GLU A 291 -21.70 -30.93 12.52
N GLU A 292 -22.78 -30.98 13.32
CA GLU A 292 -24.02 -30.23 13.08
C GLU A 292 -23.85 -28.69 13.14
N ASN A 293 -22.61 -28.18 13.21
CA ASN A 293 -22.28 -26.75 13.24
C ASN A 293 -21.64 -26.20 11.94
N VAL A 294 -21.57 -27.01 10.87
CA VAL A 294 -20.94 -26.63 9.59
C VAL A 294 -21.70 -25.52 8.83
N PHE A 295 -22.93 -25.19 9.20
CA PHE A 295 -23.75 -24.20 8.48
C PHE A 295 -23.38 -22.73 8.69
N LEU A 296 -22.50 -22.40 9.65
CA LEU A 296 -22.20 -20.99 10.01
C LEU A 296 -20.77 -20.53 9.70
N ARG A 297 -19.88 -21.43 9.26
CA ARG A 297 -18.49 -21.06 8.91
C ARG A 297 -18.20 -21.50 7.48
N PRO A 298 -17.60 -20.63 6.64
CA PRO A 298 -17.12 -21.08 5.33
C PRO A 298 -16.15 -22.25 5.53
N PRO A 299 -16.14 -23.25 4.64
CA PRO A 299 -15.14 -24.30 4.64
C PRO A 299 -13.78 -23.67 4.30
N GLN A 300 -13.11 -23.11 5.31
CA GLN A 300 -11.72 -22.69 5.19
C GLN A 300 -10.88 -23.96 5.26
N SER A 301 -10.08 -24.18 4.22
CA SER A 301 -9.07 -25.23 4.28
C SER A 301 -8.19 -24.96 5.49
N LYS A 302 -8.11 -25.90 6.44
CA LYS A 302 -7.25 -25.77 7.64
C LYS A 302 -5.80 -25.47 7.27
N LEU A 303 -5.40 -25.80 6.04
CA LEU A 303 -4.09 -25.59 5.43
C LEU A 303 -3.84 -24.15 4.95
N GLN A 304 -4.86 -23.30 4.91
CA GLN A 304 -4.71 -21.88 4.53
C GLN A 304 -3.77 -21.14 5.49
N ARG A 305 -3.66 -21.60 6.75
CA ARG A 305 -2.73 -21.08 7.76
C ARG A 305 -1.26 -21.13 7.34
N TYR A 306 -0.90 -21.96 6.37
CA TYR A 306 0.47 -22.09 5.87
C TYR A 306 0.75 -21.25 4.61
N GLN A 307 -0.24 -20.50 4.11
CA GLN A 307 -0.06 -19.64 2.95
C GLN A 307 0.80 -18.42 3.28
N VAL A 308 1.39 -17.84 2.24
CA VAL A 308 2.12 -16.58 2.32
C VAL A 308 1.37 -15.55 1.49
N ASN A 309 0.99 -14.43 2.11
CA ASN A 309 0.39 -13.31 1.41
C ASN A 309 1.49 -12.33 0.98
N ALA A 310 1.84 -12.32 -0.31
CA ALA A 310 2.78 -11.34 -0.86
C ALA A 310 2.10 -9.97 -0.96
N LEU A 311 2.53 -9.00 -0.14
CA LEU A 311 1.98 -7.65 -0.13
C LEU A 311 2.63 -6.78 -1.21
N THR A 312 3.94 -6.88 -1.35
CA THR A 312 4.69 -6.21 -2.42
C THR A 312 5.46 -7.24 -3.22
N ASP A 313 5.51 -7.05 -4.54
CA ASP A 313 6.38 -7.81 -5.42
C ASP A 313 7.09 -6.82 -6.32
N ARG A 314 8.32 -6.47 -5.96
CA ARG A 314 9.12 -5.59 -6.80
C ARG A 314 9.66 -6.43 -7.95
N GLU A 315 8.95 -6.34 -9.08
CA GLU A 315 9.41 -6.82 -10.38
C GLU A 315 10.87 -6.41 -10.64
N PRO A 316 11.56 -6.98 -11.65
CA PRO A 316 12.93 -6.61 -11.98
C PRO A 316 13.13 -5.15 -12.48
N ALA A 317 12.43 -4.16 -11.92
CA ALA A 317 12.66 -2.73 -12.06
C ALA A 317 13.99 -2.31 -11.40
N LYS A 318 14.75 -1.46 -12.07
CA LYS A 318 15.99 -0.89 -11.51
C LYS A 318 15.61 0.19 -10.49
N GLY A 319 16.25 0.18 -9.32
CA GLY A 319 16.13 1.27 -8.34
C GLY A 319 15.09 1.08 -7.24
N ALA A 320 14.95 2.14 -6.45
CA ALA A 320 13.90 2.32 -5.45
C ALA A 320 12.53 2.63 -6.10
N PRO A 321 11.39 2.28 -5.47
CA PRO A 321 10.08 2.55 -6.02
C PRO A 321 9.73 4.05 -6.02
N VAL A 322 9.03 4.50 -7.05
CA VAL A 322 8.42 5.85 -7.12
C VAL A 322 6.94 5.69 -7.39
N ILE A 323 6.11 5.93 -6.37
CA ILE A 323 4.66 5.81 -6.47
C ILE A 323 4.04 7.20 -6.54
N PHE A 324 3.16 7.40 -7.52
CA PHE A 324 2.35 8.60 -7.65
C PHE A 324 0.90 8.25 -7.31
N GLU A 325 0.43 8.69 -6.15
CA GLU A 325 -0.94 8.44 -5.71
C GLU A 325 -1.83 9.62 -6.11
N THR A 326 -2.70 9.40 -7.09
CA THR A 326 -3.62 10.41 -7.63
C THR A 326 -4.89 10.55 -6.81
N ASN A 327 -5.27 9.53 -6.04
CA ASN A 327 -6.49 9.51 -5.27
C ASN A 327 -6.20 8.95 -3.86
N PRO A 328 -5.62 9.77 -2.96
CA PRO A 328 -5.14 9.36 -1.65
C PRO A 328 -6.28 9.15 -0.65
N THR A 329 -7.15 8.16 -0.91
CA THR A 329 -8.09 7.64 0.07
C THR A 329 -7.35 6.80 1.12
N TYR A 330 -7.97 6.57 2.27
CA TYR A 330 -7.33 5.80 3.36
C TYR A 330 -6.87 4.42 2.92
N HIS A 331 -7.75 3.68 2.25
CA HIS A 331 -7.43 2.34 1.76
C HIS A 331 -6.37 2.32 0.67
N ASN A 332 -6.35 3.33 -0.21
CA ASN A 332 -5.34 3.43 -1.24
C ASN A 332 -3.96 3.72 -0.64
N VAL A 333 -3.86 4.59 0.38
CA VAL A 333 -2.57 4.95 0.98
C VAL A 333 -2.09 3.89 1.98
N MET A 334 -2.92 3.53 2.95
CA MET A 334 -2.54 2.67 4.08
C MET A 334 -2.67 1.17 3.78
N GLY A 335 -3.45 0.82 2.76
CA GLY A 335 -3.85 -0.56 2.49
C GLY A 335 -5.23 -0.88 3.06
N ARG A 336 -5.72 -2.10 2.78
CA ARG A 336 -7.05 -2.53 3.21
C ARG A 336 -7.07 -3.99 3.60
N ILE A 337 -7.99 -4.32 4.51
CA ILE A 337 -8.28 -5.69 4.92
C ILE A 337 -9.61 -6.06 4.28
N GLU A 338 -9.57 -6.84 3.20
CA GLU A 338 -10.80 -7.24 2.53
C GLU A 338 -11.62 -8.18 3.41
N LYS A 339 -12.93 -8.18 3.18
CA LYS A 339 -13.91 -9.03 3.86
C LYS A 339 -14.79 -9.72 2.86
N ARG A 340 -15.17 -10.96 3.15
CA ARG A 340 -16.09 -11.76 2.33
C ARG A 340 -17.32 -12.10 3.15
N ALA A 341 -18.48 -11.79 2.60
CA ALA A 341 -19.76 -12.25 3.13
C ALA A 341 -19.96 -13.72 2.73
N TYR A 342 -20.23 -14.58 3.70
CA TYR A 342 -20.57 -15.97 3.51
C TYR A 342 -21.75 -16.33 4.42
N MET A 343 -22.89 -16.72 3.82
CA MET A 343 -24.12 -17.11 4.53
C MET A 343 -24.50 -16.12 5.66
N GLY A 344 -24.46 -14.81 5.39
CA GLY A 344 -24.80 -13.77 6.36
C GLY A 344 -23.73 -13.44 7.40
N THR A 345 -22.61 -14.18 7.44
CA THR A 345 -21.45 -13.90 8.28
C THR A 345 -20.35 -13.22 7.45
N VAL A 346 -19.69 -12.21 8.02
CA VAL A 346 -18.54 -11.55 7.40
C VAL A 346 -17.26 -12.19 7.92
N THR A 347 -16.42 -12.71 7.02
CA THR A 347 -15.15 -13.37 7.36
C THR A 347 -13.97 -12.68 6.69
N THR A 348 -12.80 -12.75 7.33
CA THR A 348 -11.52 -12.24 6.82
C THR A 348 -10.38 -13.17 7.24
N ASN A 349 -9.25 -13.09 6.55
CA ASN A 349 -8.01 -13.80 6.92
C ASN A 349 -6.80 -13.00 6.39
N PHE A 350 -5.59 -13.32 6.85
CA PHE A 350 -4.38 -12.55 6.50
C PHE A 350 -4.06 -12.54 4.99
N THR A 351 -4.60 -13.47 4.20
CA THR A 351 -4.43 -13.50 2.73
C THR A 351 -5.29 -12.48 1.99
N MET A 352 -6.23 -11.85 2.70
CA MET A 352 -7.13 -10.80 2.19
C MET A 352 -6.63 -9.39 2.49
N VAL A 353 -5.45 -9.26 3.11
CA VAL A 353 -4.80 -7.96 3.34
C VAL A 353 -4.10 -7.51 2.06
N GLN A 354 -4.29 -6.25 1.69
CA GLN A 354 -3.68 -5.64 0.50
C GLN A 354 -2.83 -4.43 0.86
N ALA A 355 -1.70 -4.30 0.18
CA ALA A 355 -0.79 -3.17 0.29
C ALA A 355 -1.42 -1.89 -0.27
N GLY A 356 -1.23 -0.78 0.43
CA GLY A 356 -1.47 0.56 -0.11
C GLY A 356 -0.22 1.15 -0.76
N SER A 357 -0.40 2.33 -1.37
CA SER A 357 0.63 3.14 -2.01
C SER A 357 1.80 3.49 -1.06
N LEU A 358 1.55 3.61 0.24
CA LEU A 358 2.61 3.85 1.23
C LEU A 358 3.55 2.64 1.36
N LEU A 359 3.00 1.42 1.40
CA LEU A 359 3.82 0.20 1.43
C LEU A 359 4.50 -0.05 0.08
N ASN A 360 3.81 0.22 -1.02
CA ASN A 360 4.38 0.08 -2.36
C ASN A 360 5.56 1.06 -2.60
N ALA A 361 5.52 2.22 -1.95
CA ALA A 361 6.60 3.21 -1.95
C ALA A 361 7.70 2.95 -0.92
N ASN A 362 7.55 1.95 -0.05
CA ASN A 362 8.51 1.66 1.02
C ASN A 362 9.91 1.35 0.43
N GLY A 363 10.95 1.90 1.05
CA GLY A 363 12.32 1.96 0.54
C GLY A 363 12.55 2.94 -0.61
N GLY A 364 11.61 3.86 -0.87
CA GLY A 364 11.64 4.80 -1.99
C GLY A 364 10.79 6.04 -1.75
N PHE A 365 9.95 6.41 -2.73
CA PHE A 365 9.29 7.71 -2.78
C PHE A 365 7.79 7.60 -3.05
N LEU A 366 7.01 8.35 -2.26
CA LEU A 366 5.57 8.53 -2.45
C LEU A 366 5.27 9.99 -2.78
N ILE A 367 4.67 10.24 -3.94
CA ILE A 367 4.30 11.58 -4.40
C ILE A 367 2.77 11.72 -4.39
N MET A 368 2.25 12.77 -3.76
CA MET A 368 0.81 13.04 -3.61
C MET A 368 0.49 14.52 -3.81
N GLN A 369 -0.74 14.83 -4.24
CA GLN A 369 -1.29 16.19 -4.17
C GLN A 369 -1.86 16.44 -2.78
N ILE A 370 -1.55 17.60 -2.19
CA ILE A 370 -1.97 17.92 -0.82
C ILE A 370 -3.48 18.18 -0.75
N GLU A 371 -4.05 18.80 -1.78
CA GLU A 371 -5.46 19.15 -1.84
C GLU A 371 -6.34 17.90 -1.67
N SER A 372 -5.94 16.79 -2.31
CA SER A 372 -6.65 15.50 -2.20
C SER A 372 -6.48 14.84 -0.83
N LEU A 373 -5.36 15.04 -0.14
CA LEU A 373 -5.14 14.56 1.22
C LEU A 373 -5.98 15.34 2.24
N LEU A 374 -6.07 16.66 2.09
CA LEU A 374 -6.87 17.52 2.97
C LEU A 374 -8.37 17.23 2.85
N MET A 375 -8.83 16.77 1.68
CA MET A 375 -10.20 16.27 1.50
C MET A 375 -10.47 14.96 2.27
N ASN A 376 -9.44 14.24 2.73
CA ASN A 376 -9.57 12.98 3.47
C ASN A 376 -8.79 13.06 4.81
N PRO A 377 -9.34 13.72 5.86
CA PRO A 377 -8.60 14.06 7.08
C PRO A 377 -7.98 12.85 7.81
N TYR A 378 -8.65 11.69 7.79
CA TYR A 378 -8.15 10.46 8.40
C TYR A 378 -6.83 9.98 7.78
N VAL A 379 -6.62 10.22 6.49
CA VAL A 379 -5.40 9.86 5.77
C VAL A 379 -4.24 10.72 6.22
N TRP A 380 -4.48 12.02 6.38
CA TRP A 380 -3.46 12.95 6.88
C TRP A 380 -2.97 12.58 8.27
N GLU A 381 -3.89 12.27 9.19
CA GLU A 381 -3.52 11.85 10.55
C GLU A 381 -2.77 10.51 10.58
N ALA A 382 -3.23 9.52 9.82
CA ALA A 382 -2.58 8.23 9.73
C ALA A 382 -1.18 8.33 9.07
N LEU A 383 -1.02 9.17 8.04
CA LEU A 383 0.26 9.41 7.39
C LEU A 383 1.26 10.06 8.34
N LYS A 384 0.84 11.09 9.08
CA LYS A 384 1.70 11.72 10.08
C LYS A 384 2.14 10.73 11.14
N ARG A 385 1.23 9.87 11.62
CA ARG A 385 1.56 8.82 12.60
C ARG A 385 2.59 7.85 12.04
N ALA A 386 2.36 7.31 10.84
CA ALA A 386 3.25 6.35 10.20
C ALA A 386 4.66 6.91 9.94
N LEU A 387 4.76 8.18 9.50
CA LEU A 387 6.04 8.85 9.25
C LEU A 387 6.79 9.20 10.55
N GLN A 388 6.08 9.43 11.65
CA GLN A 388 6.69 9.72 12.95
C GLN A 388 7.11 8.45 13.69
N SER A 389 6.34 7.37 13.57
CA SER A 389 6.66 6.09 14.20
C SER A 389 7.60 5.24 13.37
N GLU A 390 7.78 5.55 12.07
CA GLU A 390 8.54 4.73 11.12
C GLU A 390 7.98 3.31 10.98
N PHE A 391 6.66 3.17 11.19
CA PHE A 391 5.95 1.90 11.06
C PHE A 391 4.62 2.13 10.35
N LEU A 392 4.34 1.26 9.37
CA LEU A 392 3.03 1.13 8.76
C LEU A 392 2.19 0.09 9.51
N HIS A 393 1.00 0.51 9.90
CA HIS A 393 -0.05 -0.35 10.43
C HIS A 393 -1.18 -0.41 9.40
N ILE A 394 -1.44 -1.60 8.84
CA ILE A 394 -2.58 -1.83 7.96
C ILE A 394 -3.78 -2.17 8.85
N GLU A 395 -4.68 -1.22 9.01
CA GLU A 395 -5.84 -1.32 9.90
C GLU A 395 -7.12 -0.96 9.16
N ASP A 396 -8.24 -1.43 9.69
CA ASP A 396 -9.57 -1.07 9.21
C ASP A 396 -10.08 0.20 9.90
N ILE A 397 -10.88 1.02 9.23
CA ILE A 397 -11.46 2.23 9.84
C ILE A 397 -12.62 1.80 10.74
N ALA A 398 -12.54 2.12 12.04
CA ALA A 398 -13.49 1.65 13.05
C ALA A 398 -14.96 2.02 12.80
N GLU A 399 -15.24 3.06 12.00
CA GLU A 399 -16.58 3.59 11.77
C GLU A 399 -17.39 2.84 10.68
N GLU A 400 -16.75 2.03 9.82
CA GLU A 400 -17.50 1.29 8.76
C GLU A 400 -18.11 -0.03 9.26
N THR A 401 -17.70 -0.53 10.42
CA THR A 401 -18.12 -1.84 10.92
C THR A 401 -19.17 -1.73 12.01
N GLY A 402 -20.41 -1.43 11.60
CA GLY A 402 -21.60 -1.56 12.46
C GLY A 402 -21.91 -3.01 12.88
N PHE A 403 -21.12 -3.99 12.42
CA PHE A 403 -21.19 -5.39 12.81
C PHE A 403 -19.87 -5.77 13.49
N GLY A 404 -19.93 -6.51 14.59
CA GLY A 404 -18.78 -7.03 15.36
C GLY A 404 -17.93 -8.04 14.58
N THR A 405 -17.38 -7.62 13.45
CA THR A 405 -16.49 -8.42 12.61
C THR A 405 -15.15 -8.55 13.29
N VAL A 406 -14.60 -9.76 13.32
CA VAL A 406 -13.25 -9.97 13.79
C VAL A 406 -12.28 -9.23 12.87
N SER A 407 -11.61 -8.21 13.41
CA SER A 407 -10.67 -7.39 12.65
C SER A 407 -9.25 -7.91 12.88
N LEU A 408 -8.57 -8.24 11.79
CA LEU A 408 -7.16 -8.62 11.82
C LEU A 408 -6.33 -7.41 12.23
N ARG A 409 -5.25 -7.66 12.98
CA ARG A 409 -4.23 -6.67 13.31
C ARG A 409 -2.87 -7.17 12.84
N PRO A 410 -2.54 -7.03 11.54
CA PRO A 410 -1.24 -7.38 11.02
C PRO A 410 -0.11 -6.71 11.80
N GLY A 411 1.00 -7.41 11.95
CA GLY A 411 2.21 -6.87 12.57
C GLY A 411 2.70 -5.62 11.83
N PRO A 412 3.25 -4.63 12.56
CA PRO A 412 3.74 -3.39 11.96
C PRO A 412 4.87 -3.66 10.96
N ILE A 413 4.90 -2.89 9.88
CA ILE A 413 5.94 -2.95 8.85
C ILE A 413 6.86 -1.75 9.00
N PRO A 414 8.18 -1.92 9.24
CA PRO A 414 9.15 -0.83 9.21
C PRO A 414 9.03 -0.01 7.91
N LEU A 415 8.97 1.30 8.06
CA LEU A 415 8.70 2.24 6.99
C LEU A 415 9.92 3.13 6.73
N GLU A 416 10.52 2.98 5.56
CA GLU A 416 11.59 3.81 5.02
C GLU A 416 11.09 4.47 3.72
N VAL A 417 10.27 5.52 3.83
CA VAL A 417 9.69 6.19 2.66
C VAL A 417 9.90 7.69 2.75
N LYS A 418 10.22 8.31 1.60
CA LYS A 418 10.24 9.75 1.47
C LYS A 418 8.97 10.23 0.78
N VAL A 419 8.19 11.04 1.49
CA VAL A 419 6.95 11.62 0.98
C VAL A 419 7.26 12.97 0.34
N ILE A 420 6.76 13.17 -0.88
CA ILE A 420 6.77 14.45 -1.57
C ILE A 420 5.33 14.91 -1.78
N LEU A 421 4.97 16.02 -1.15
CA LEU A 421 3.67 16.66 -1.31
C LEU A 421 3.77 17.77 -2.35
N LEU A 422 2.81 17.83 -3.25
CA LEU A 422 2.66 18.88 -4.24
C LEU A 422 1.44 19.73 -3.87
N GLY A 423 1.57 21.05 -3.83
CA GLY A 423 0.47 21.93 -3.48
C GLY A 423 0.69 23.39 -3.83
N SER A 424 -0.25 24.24 -3.41
CA SER A 424 -0.10 25.70 -3.47
C SER A 424 0.73 26.23 -2.29
N TYR A 425 1.07 27.52 -2.35
CA TYR A 425 1.69 28.21 -1.21
C TYR A 425 0.69 28.36 -0.06
N ASP A 426 -0.58 28.61 -0.37
CA ASP A 426 -1.64 28.78 0.64
C ASP A 426 -1.85 27.50 1.45
N ASP A 427 -1.83 26.33 0.80
CA ASP A 427 -1.91 25.03 1.49
C ASP A 427 -0.74 24.83 2.47
N PHE A 428 0.47 25.21 2.05
CA PHE A 428 1.67 25.15 2.89
C PHE A 428 1.53 26.07 4.10
N GLU A 429 1.11 27.32 3.89
CA GLU A 429 0.95 28.32 4.95
C GLU A 429 -0.08 27.87 5.98
N VAL A 430 -1.22 27.31 5.54
CA VAL A 430 -2.24 26.76 6.43
C VAL A 430 -1.66 25.61 7.26
N LEU A 431 -0.98 24.65 6.64
CA LEU A 431 -0.39 23.52 7.35
C LEU A 431 0.68 23.95 8.36
N GLN A 432 1.55 24.87 7.98
CA GLN A 432 2.61 25.39 8.84
C GLN A 432 2.04 26.13 10.07
N ASN A 433 1.00 26.95 9.88
CA ASN A 433 0.45 27.76 10.96
C ASN A 433 -0.49 26.98 11.89
N TYR A 434 -1.20 25.96 11.38
CA TYR A 434 -2.26 25.28 12.14
C TYR A 434 -1.94 23.83 12.51
N ASP A 435 -0.93 23.18 11.91
CA ASP A 435 -0.51 21.81 12.27
C ASP A 435 0.90 21.77 12.86
N LEU A 436 0.97 21.77 14.19
CA LEU A 436 2.24 21.75 14.96
C LEU A 436 3.17 20.55 14.66
N ARG A 437 2.66 19.49 14.02
CA ARG A 437 3.47 18.32 13.62
C ARG A 437 4.03 18.46 12.20
N PHE A 438 3.49 19.37 11.39
CA PHE A 438 3.85 19.51 9.98
C PHE A 438 5.35 19.78 9.80
N ASP A 439 5.89 20.83 10.42
CA ASP A 439 7.31 21.20 10.32
C ASP A 439 8.27 20.12 10.87
N LYS A 440 7.78 19.23 11.75
CA LYS A 440 8.57 18.10 12.25
C LYS A 440 8.72 16.99 11.20
N ILE A 441 7.73 16.87 10.31
CA ILE A 441 7.61 15.81 9.31
C ILE A 441 8.08 16.28 7.92
N PHE A 442 7.87 17.56 7.59
CA PHE A 442 8.21 18.18 6.31
C PHE A 442 9.18 19.36 6.52
N LYS A 443 10.46 19.06 6.67
CA LYS A 443 11.51 20.07 6.88
C LYS A 443 12.01 20.73 5.59
N VAL A 444 11.71 20.15 4.43
CA VAL A 444 12.22 20.62 3.14
C VAL A 444 11.10 21.26 2.35
N ARG A 445 11.23 22.56 2.07
CA ARG A 445 10.34 23.29 1.18
C ARG A 445 11.03 23.58 -0.16
N ALA A 446 10.38 23.22 -1.26
CA ALA A 446 10.85 23.47 -2.61
C ALA A 446 9.85 24.38 -3.35
N ASP A 447 10.21 25.67 -3.48
CA ASP A 447 9.35 26.68 -4.08
C ASP A 447 9.60 26.80 -5.59
N PHE A 448 8.61 26.46 -6.40
CA PHE A 448 8.60 26.72 -7.84
C PHE A 448 8.09 28.12 -8.12
N ASP A 449 8.93 28.89 -8.80
CA ASP A 449 8.60 30.22 -9.30
C ASP A 449 7.66 30.14 -10.51
N ASP A 450 6.95 31.22 -10.80
CA ASP A 450 6.07 31.33 -11.97
C ASP A 450 6.62 32.28 -13.05
N GLU A 451 7.75 32.92 -12.76
CA GLU A 451 8.50 33.80 -13.64
C GLU A 451 10.02 33.53 -13.62
N VAL A 452 10.73 33.99 -14.66
CA VAL A 452 12.20 33.94 -14.74
C VAL A 452 12.75 35.21 -15.39
N ALA A 453 13.96 35.62 -15.04
CA ALA A 453 14.63 36.73 -15.70
C ALA A 453 14.77 36.50 -17.21
N ARG A 454 14.42 37.52 -18.01
CA ARG A 454 14.59 37.55 -19.46
C ARG A 454 16.04 37.84 -19.81
N ASN A 455 16.74 36.85 -20.36
CA ASN A 455 18.11 36.98 -20.82
C ASN A 455 18.32 36.11 -22.08
N PRO A 456 19.45 36.24 -22.80
CA PRO A 456 19.66 35.47 -24.03
C PRO A 456 19.54 33.95 -23.85
N ASP A 457 19.97 33.41 -22.71
CA ASP A 457 19.90 31.97 -22.41
C ASP A 457 18.45 31.51 -22.19
N THR A 458 17.67 32.22 -21.36
CA THR A 458 16.26 31.88 -21.09
C THR A 458 15.39 31.99 -22.34
N VAL A 459 15.69 32.94 -23.24
CA VAL A 459 15.03 33.06 -24.55
C VAL A 459 15.31 31.84 -25.44
N GLN A 460 16.55 31.32 -25.46
CA GLN A 460 16.87 30.09 -26.19
C GLN A 460 16.22 28.86 -25.55
N GLN A 461 16.20 28.77 -24.23
CA GLN A 461 15.51 27.70 -23.50
C GLN A 461 14.02 27.68 -23.81
N TYR A 462 13.39 28.85 -23.94
CA TYR A 462 12.01 28.99 -24.39
C TYR A 462 11.78 28.38 -25.78
N ALA A 463 12.68 28.63 -26.73
CA ALA A 463 12.60 28.03 -28.07
C ALA A 463 12.74 26.49 -28.01
N ARG A 464 13.64 25.98 -27.16
CA ARG A 464 13.81 24.53 -26.92
C ARG A 464 12.58 23.92 -26.23
N PHE A 465 11.93 24.64 -25.33
CA PHE A 465 10.66 24.23 -24.72
C PHE A 465 9.56 24.11 -25.77
N ILE A 466 9.41 25.11 -26.66
CA ILE A 466 8.44 25.04 -27.76
C ILE A 466 8.75 23.84 -28.66
N ALA A 467 10.03 23.58 -28.98
CA ALA A 467 10.44 22.41 -29.76
C ALA A 467 10.07 21.09 -29.07
N ARG A 468 10.24 21.00 -27.74
CA ARG A 468 9.79 19.85 -26.94
C ARG A 468 8.29 19.63 -27.06
N VAL A 469 7.50 20.69 -26.83
CA VAL A 469 6.04 20.64 -26.94
C VAL A 469 5.60 20.22 -28.34
N CYS A 470 6.18 20.79 -29.40
CA CYS A 470 5.88 20.40 -30.77
C CYS A 470 6.10 18.90 -31.00
N LYS A 471 7.15 18.33 -30.41
CA LYS A 471 7.48 16.91 -30.54
C LYS A 471 6.54 16.01 -29.73
N GLU A 472 6.30 16.34 -28.46
CA GLU A 472 5.47 15.54 -27.55
C GLU A 472 3.99 15.55 -27.97
N GLU A 473 3.46 16.72 -28.35
CA GLU A 473 2.07 16.94 -28.71
C GLU A 473 1.81 16.83 -30.23
N LYS A 474 2.84 16.51 -31.01
CA LYS A 474 2.80 16.37 -32.48
C LYS A 474 2.27 17.62 -33.22
N LEU A 475 2.64 18.81 -32.74
CA LEU A 475 2.28 20.09 -33.36
C LEU A 475 3.15 20.36 -34.61
N LEU A 476 2.68 21.24 -35.49
CA LEU A 476 3.48 21.77 -36.59
C LEU A 476 4.70 22.57 -36.05
N PRO A 477 5.86 22.56 -36.74
CA PRO A 477 7.01 23.33 -36.32
C PRO A 477 6.77 24.85 -36.40
N PHE A 478 7.29 25.59 -35.43
CA PHE A 478 7.22 27.05 -35.39
C PHE A 478 8.40 27.67 -36.14
N THR A 479 8.14 28.78 -36.83
CA THR A 479 9.18 29.66 -37.40
C THR A 479 9.82 30.53 -36.32
N PRO A 480 11.03 31.10 -36.53
CA PRO A 480 11.65 32.06 -35.61
C PRO A 480 10.74 33.24 -35.23
N LYS A 481 9.92 33.73 -36.17
CA LYS A 481 8.93 34.79 -35.90
C LYS A 481 7.80 34.32 -34.97
N GLY A 482 7.31 33.10 -35.17
CA GLY A 482 6.32 32.49 -34.29
C GLY A 482 6.88 32.30 -32.87
N VAL A 483 8.11 31.79 -32.75
CA VAL A 483 8.80 31.65 -31.46
C VAL A 483 8.98 33.00 -30.77
N ALA A 484 9.47 34.02 -31.48
CA ALA A 484 9.62 35.37 -30.93
C ALA A 484 8.29 35.94 -30.41
N THR A 485 7.19 35.68 -31.10
CA THR A 485 5.85 36.15 -30.69
C THR A 485 5.38 35.42 -29.41
N ILE A 486 5.71 34.14 -29.24
CA ILE A 486 5.43 33.41 -28.00
C ILE A 486 6.28 33.94 -26.83
N VAL A 487 7.53 34.31 -27.08
CA VAL A 487 8.39 34.94 -26.05
C VAL A 487 7.78 36.27 -25.60
N GLU A 488 7.33 37.11 -26.54
CA GLU A 488 6.63 38.36 -26.21
C GLU A 488 5.30 38.12 -25.48
N TYR A 489 4.59 37.05 -25.83
CA TYR A 489 3.39 36.65 -25.10
C TYR A 489 3.71 36.24 -23.65
N GLY A 490 4.79 35.49 -23.43
CA GLY A 490 5.26 35.11 -22.09
C GLY A 490 5.67 36.31 -21.24
N GLU A 491 6.24 37.36 -21.85
CA GLU A 491 6.53 38.64 -21.20
C GLU A 491 5.24 39.39 -20.83
N LYS A 492 4.33 39.52 -21.79
CA LYS A 492 3.03 40.18 -21.59
C LYS A 492 2.21 39.51 -20.48
N TYR A 493 2.31 38.19 -20.35
CA TYR A 493 1.61 37.42 -19.34
C TYR A 493 2.07 37.75 -17.91
N VAL A 494 3.36 38.05 -17.72
CA VAL A 494 3.94 38.45 -16.42
C VAL A 494 3.82 39.97 -16.17
N SER A 495 3.51 40.75 -17.20
CA SER A 495 3.44 42.22 -17.14
C SER A 495 4.77 42.88 -16.68
N ASP A 496 5.91 42.24 -16.96
CA ASP A 496 7.25 42.75 -16.67
C ASP A 496 8.20 42.51 -17.85
N LYS A 497 8.75 43.59 -18.42
CA LYS A 497 9.66 43.56 -19.58
C LYS A 497 10.98 42.82 -19.35
N ASN A 498 11.36 42.64 -18.09
CA ASN A 498 12.61 41.98 -17.70
C ASN A 498 12.39 40.51 -17.31
N LYS A 499 11.17 39.99 -17.42
CA LYS A 499 10.83 38.64 -17.01
C LYS A 499 10.05 37.89 -18.09
N LEU A 500 10.04 36.57 -17.98
CA LEU A 500 9.28 35.65 -18.81
C LEU A 500 8.49 34.72 -17.92
N SER A 501 7.24 34.44 -18.30
CA SER A 501 6.43 33.43 -17.62
C SER A 501 7.11 32.06 -17.67
N ILE A 502 7.01 31.26 -16.63
CA ILE A 502 7.28 29.81 -16.69
C ILE A 502 6.04 29.02 -16.30
N ARG A 503 4.87 29.66 -16.34
CA ARG A 503 3.56 29.01 -16.35
C ARG A 503 3.31 28.40 -17.72
N PHE A 504 3.92 27.25 -17.95
CA PHE A 504 3.83 26.49 -19.19
C PHE A 504 2.42 26.04 -19.57
N GLY A 505 1.49 25.88 -18.62
CA GLY A 505 0.10 25.50 -18.89
C GLY A 505 -0.61 26.48 -19.85
N PRO A 506 -0.75 27.76 -19.48
CA PRO A 506 -1.27 28.80 -20.38
C PRO A 506 -0.52 28.91 -21.72
N LEU A 507 0.80 28.80 -21.69
CA LEU A 507 1.62 28.85 -22.91
C LEU A 507 1.33 27.66 -23.85
N LEU A 508 1.18 26.47 -23.29
CA LEU A 508 0.82 25.25 -24.02
C LEU A 508 -0.55 25.40 -24.71
N GLY A 509 -1.51 26.05 -24.04
CA GLY A 509 -2.80 26.40 -24.64
C GLY A 509 -2.63 27.24 -25.91
N VAL A 510 -1.85 28.32 -25.84
CA VAL A 510 -1.58 29.18 -27.01
C VAL A 510 -0.84 28.43 -28.12
N LEU A 511 0.11 27.56 -27.78
CA LEU A 511 0.82 26.73 -28.77
C LEU A 511 -0.14 25.78 -29.50
N LYS A 512 -1.04 25.12 -28.78
CA LYS A 512 -2.06 24.21 -29.34
C LYS A 512 -3.08 24.96 -30.20
N GLU A 513 -3.57 26.11 -29.75
CA GLU A 513 -4.48 26.94 -30.53
C GLU A 513 -3.81 27.48 -31.80
N SER A 514 -2.54 27.86 -31.73
CA SER A 514 -1.77 28.31 -32.91
C SER A 514 -1.64 27.19 -33.96
N ASP A 515 -1.43 25.94 -33.52
CA ASP A 515 -1.43 24.76 -34.40
C ASP A 515 -2.79 24.53 -35.05
N HIS A 516 -3.88 24.63 -34.28
CA HIS A 516 -5.24 24.50 -34.80
C HIS A 516 -5.51 25.48 -35.95
N TRP A 517 -5.20 26.77 -35.74
CA TRP A 517 -5.40 27.81 -36.76
C TRP A 517 -4.50 27.62 -37.98
N ALA A 518 -3.24 27.21 -37.77
CA ALA A 518 -2.32 26.91 -38.86
C ALA A 518 -2.83 25.75 -39.73
N ARG A 519 -3.29 24.66 -39.12
CA ARG A 519 -3.86 23.51 -39.83
C ARG A 519 -5.15 23.85 -40.55
N LYS A 520 -6.04 24.63 -39.93
CA LYS A 520 -7.28 25.12 -40.56
C LYS A 520 -6.99 25.90 -41.85
N ASN A 521 -5.88 26.63 -41.88
CA ASN A 521 -5.42 27.38 -43.05
C ASN A 521 -4.44 26.59 -43.95
N ASN A 522 -4.34 25.27 -43.78
CA ASN A 522 -3.46 24.38 -44.54
C ASN A 522 -1.96 24.78 -44.54
N ALA A 523 -1.51 25.47 -43.48
CA ALA A 523 -0.11 25.82 -43.33
C ALA A 523 0.74 24.63 -42.89
N ARG A 524 2.01 24.62 -43.31
CA ARG A 524 3.01 23.62 -42.91
C ARG A 524 3.84 24.03 -41.70
N LEU A 525 3.87 25.33 -41.39
CA LEU A 525 4.67 25.92 -40.33
C LEU A 525 3.85 26.99 -39.60
N ILE A 526 4.07 27.13 -38.31
CA ILE A 526 3.40 28.13 -37.47
C ILE A 526 4.23 29.42 -37.46
N SER A 527 3.64 30.49 -38.01
CA SER A 527 4.20 31.85 -38.03
C SER A 527 3.57 32.73 -36.94
N ASP A 528 4.11 33.93 -36.78
CA ASP A 528 3.60 34.99 -35.89
C ASP A 528 2.09 35.24 -36.10
N LYS A 529 1.61 35.18 -37.35
CA LYS A 529 0.20 35.41 -37.68
C LYS A 529 -0.75 34.48 -36.95
N TYR A 530 -0.41 33.19 -36.85
CA TYR A 530 -1.25 32.20 -36.18
C TYR A 530 -1.19 32.32 -34.66
N VAL A 531 -0.04 32.75 -34.11
CA VAL A 531 0.09 33.03 -32.68
C VAL A 531 -0.74 34.22 -32.26
N VAL A 532 -0.67 35.32 -33.03
CA VAL A 532 -1.50 36.50 -32.80
C VAL A 532 -2.98 36.18 -32.96
N GLN A 533 -3.34 35.36 -33.97
CA GLN A 533 -4.71 34.90 -34.15
C GLN A 533 -5.18 34.09 -32.93
N ALA A 534 -4.40 33.10 -32.47
CA ALA A 534 -4.74 32.31 -31.28
C ALA A 534 -4.98 33.20 -30.05
N PHE A 535 -4.12 34.19 -29.82
CA PHE A 535 -4.29 35.14 -28.72
C PHE A 535 -5.57 35.99 -28.84
N ASN A 536 -5.84 36.54 -30.02
CA ASN A 536 -7.03 37.38 -30.24
C ASN A 536 -8.32 36.58 -30.11
N GLU A 537 -8.35 35.36 -30.64
CA GLU A 537 -9.48 34.44 -30.52
C GLU A 537 -9.67 33.98 -29.08
N TYR A 538 -8.59 33.76 -28.32
CA TYR A 538 -8.69 33.55 -26.89
C TYR A 538 -9.34 34.74 -26.20
N ARG A 539 -8.87 35.97 -26.45
CA ARG A 539 -9.48 37.19 -25.88
C ARG A 539 -10.96 37.32 -26.23
N PHE A 540 -11.32 37.09 -27.50
CA PHE A 540 -12.70 37.20 -27.98
C PHE A 540 -13.66 36.26 -27.22
N ARG A 541 -13.20 35.07 -26.82
CA ARG A 541 -14.04 34.13 -26.04
C ARG A 541 -14.34 34.61 -24.61
N TYR A 542 -13.55 35.54 -24.07
CA TYR A 542 -13.65 35.98 -22.68
C TYR A 542 -14.02 37.46 -22.50
N ASN A 543 -14.02 38.26 -23.58
CA ASN A 543 -14.21 39.71 -23.49
C ASN A 543 -15.66 40.19 -23.57
N LEU A 544 -16.67 39.31 -23.50
CA LEU A 544 -18.09 39.71 -23.56
C LEU A 544 -18.44 40.81 -22.54
N TYR A 545 -17.93 40.72 -21.31
CA TYR A 545 -18.17 41.74 -20.28
C TYR A 545 -17.45 43.07 -20.57
N GLU A 546 -16.28 43.02 -21.19
CA GLU A 546 -15.58 44.21 -21.67
C GLU A 546 -16.40 44.88 -22.79
N GLU A 547 -16.93 44.09 -23.73
CA GLU A 547 -17.78 44.57 -24.82
C GLU A 547 -19.07 45.19 -24.29
N LYS A 548 -19.75 44.54 -23.33
CA LYS A 548 -20.94 45.13 -22.67
C LYS A 548 -20.64 46.42 -21.93
N THR A 549 -19.49 46.51 -21.27
CA THR A 549 -19.06 47.76 -20.64
C THR A 549 -18.81 48.85 -21.69
N HIS A 550 -18.27 48.47 -22.86
CA HIS A 550 -18.03 49.40 -23.97
C HIS A 550 -19.33 49.88 -24.63
N GLU A 551 -20.29 48.98 -24.87
CA GLU A 551 -21.65 49.32 -25.32
C GLU A 551 -22.29 50.35 -24.38
N SER A 552 -22.17 50.15 -23.07
CA SER A 552 -22.71 51.08 -22.07
C SER A 552 -22.04 52.46 -22.05
N TYR A 553 -20.83 52.62 -22.61
CA TYR A 553 -20.26 53.95 -22.85
C TYR A 553 -20.85 54.60 -24.10
N LEU A 554 -21.07 53.81 -25.14
CA LEU A 554 -21.56 54.29 -26.44
C LEU A 554 -23.03 54.69 -26.38
N ASP A 555 -23.84 54.00 -25.56
CA ASP A 555 -25.26 54.32 -25.35
C ASP A 555 -25.50 55.34 -24.23
N GLU A 556 -24.43 55.90 -23.66
CA GLU A 556 -24.44 56.90 -22.59
C GLU A 556 -25.05 56.43 -21.26
N THR A 557 -25.31 55.13 -21.09
CA THR A 557 -25.70 54.54 -19.79
C THR A 557 -24.62 54.82 -18.75
N ILE A 558 -23.35 54.74 -19.14
CA ILE A 558 -22.21 55.17 -18.36
C ILE A 558 -21.64 56.44 -19.00
N MET A 559 -21.85 57.57 -18.34
CA MET A 559 -21.30 58.86 -18.77
C MET A 559 -19.78 58.91 -18.59
N ILE A 560 -19.04 59.10 -19.68
CA ILE A 560 -17.59 59.31 -19.67
C ILE A 560 -17.20 60.32 -20.76
N ASP A 561 -16.39 61.32 -20.39
CA ASP A 561 -15.92 62.36 -21.30
C ASP A 561 -14.43 62.11 -21.61
N VAL A 562 -14.09 61.87 -22.88
CA VAL A 562 -12.70 61.60 -23.33
C VAL A 562 -12.03 62.79 -24.04
N GLU A 563 -12.81 63.83 -24.32
CA GLU A 563 -12.36 65.08 -24.93
C GLU A 563 -12.88 66.28 -24.12
N GLY A 564 -12.23 67.44 -24.27
CA GLY A 564 -12.60 68.65 -23.55
C GLY A 564 -11.95 68.77 -22.17
N ALA A 565 -12.46 69.70 -21.37
CA ALA A 565 -11.94 69.99 -20.02
C ALA A 565 -13.08 70.46 -19.10
N VAL A 566 -13.17 69.85 -17.92
CA VAL A 566 -14.15 70.20 -16.88
C VAL A 566 -13.41 70.35 -15.55
N VAL A 567 -13.72 71.42 -14.80
CA VAL A 567 -13.11 71.67 -13.49
C VAL A 567 -13.61 70.62 -12.48
N GLY A 568 -12.70 70.06 -11.69
CA GLY A 568 -13.05 69.10 -10.64
C GLY A 568 -13.41 67.71 -11.15
N GLN A 569 -13.10 67.35 -12.41
CA GLN A 569 -13.33 66.00 -12.93
C GLN A 569 -12.04 65.37 -13.44
N VAL A 570 -11.89 64.06 -13.22
CA VAL A 570 -10.79 63.26 -13.76
C VAL A 570 -11.27 61.86 -14.12
N ASN A 571 -10.71 61.29 -15.18
CA ASN A 571 -10.92 59.89 -15.51
C ASN A 571 -9.87 59.03 -14.80
N ALA A 572 -10.29 58.31 -13.78
CA ALA A 572 -9.50 57.26 -13.16
C ALA A 572 -9.55 55.97 -13.99
N LEU A 573 -8.55 55.11 -13.82
CA LEU A 573 -8.53 53.78 -14.42
C LEU A 573 -8.74 52.73 -13.33
N ALA A 574 -9.82 51.96 -13.46
CA ALA A 574 -10.06 50.77 -12.66
C ALA A 574 -9.72 49.52 -13.46
N VAL A 575 -9.24 48.47 -12.80
CA VAL A 575 -9.05 47.15 -13.42
C VAL A 575 -10.16 46.24 -12.96
N TYR A 576 -10.91 45.69 -13.90
CA TYR A 576 -11.89 44.67 -13.63
C TYR A 576 -11.29 43.31 -13.95
N GLN A 577 -11.34 42.39 -12.99
CA GLN A 577 -10.81 41.04 -13.13
C GLN A 577 -11.94 40.01 -13.02
N ILE A 578 -12.07 39.18 -14.04
CA ILE A 578 -13.02 38.07 -14.11
C ILE A 578 -12.22 36.80 -14.38
N GLY A 579 -11.97 36.03 -13.32
CA GLY A 579 -11.06 34.88 -13.37
C GLY A 579 -9.67 35.29 -13.85
N ASN A 580 -9.23 34.72 -14.99
CA ASN A 580 -7.93 34.99 -15.61
C ASN A 580 -7.97 36.12 -16.66
N PHE A 581 -9.14 36.70 -16.93
CA PHE A 581 -9.28 37.82 -17.86
C PHE A 581 -9.40 39.12 -17.07
N SER A 582 -8.58 40.11 -17.44
CA SER A 582 -8.63 41.45 -16.87
C SER A 582 -8.72 42.50 -17.97
N PHE A 583 -9.53 43.52 -17.73
CA PHE A 583 -9.63 44.67 -18.63
C PHE A 583 -9.70 45.99 -17.83
N GLY A 584 -9.21 47.06 -18.45
CA GLY A 584 -9.23 48.39 -17.88
C GLY A 584 -10.56 49.08 -18.18
N ARG A 585 -11.07 49.82 -17.19
CA ARG A 585 -12.30 50.57 -17.28
C ARG A 585 -12.07 52.01 -16.82
N PRO A 586 -12.32 53.03 -17.65
CA PRO A 586 -12.29 54.42 -17.18
C PRO A 586 -13.48 54.68 -16.25
N VAL A 587 -13.25 55.43 -15.18
CA VAL A 587 -14.28 55.86 -14.23
C VAL A 587 -14.15 57.36 -13.99
N ARG A 588 -15.24 58.10 -14.16
CA ARG A 588 -15.29 59.53 -13.87
C ARG A 588 -15.32 59.75 -12.36
N ILE A 589 -14.30 60.42 -11.83
CA ILE A 589 -14.25 60.90 -10.45
C ILE A 589 -14.50 62.41 -10.46
N THR A 590 -15.41 62.85 -9.60
CA THR A 590 -15.75 64.26 -9.41
C THR A 590 -15.30 64.73 -8.03
N ALA A 591 -14.71 65.92 -7.97
CA ALA A 591 -14.29 66.59 -6.75
C ALA A 591 -14.95 67.97 -6.71
N GLU A 592 -15.70 68.21 -5.64
CA GLU A 592 -16.33 69.50 -5.37
C GLU A 592 -15.70 70.12 -4.11
N ALA A 593 -15.45 71.42 -4.16
CA ALA A 593 -14.98 72.19 -3.03
C ALA A 593 -16.06 73.22 -2.66
N PHE A 594 -16.46 73.24 -1.39
CA PHE A 594 -17.44 74.19 -0.86
C PHE A 594 -16.92 74.80 0.45
N MET A 595 -17.42 75.98 0.80
CA MET A 595 -17.07 76.64 2.06
C MET A 595 -17.68 75.85 3.23
N GLY A 596 -16.85 75.27 4.08
CA GLY A 596 -17.29 74.38 5.16
C GLY A 596 -16.19 74.15 6.20
N LYS A 597 -16.37 73.14 7.06
CA LYS A 597 -15.31 72.70 7.99
C LYS A 597 -14.24 71.95 7.22
N ASP A 598 -12.99 72.07 7.66
CA ASP A 598 -11.86 71.33 7.08
C ASP A 598 -12.10 69.82 7.14
N GLY A 599 -11.90 69.15 6.00
CA GLY A 599 -12.00 67.70 5.87
C GLY A 599 -12.21 67.24 4.42
N VAL A 600 -11.84 65.99 4.13
CA VAL A 600 -12.17 65.31 2.87
C VAL A 600 -13.28 64.32 3.17
N ILE A 601 -14.34 64.33 2.35
CA ILE A 601 -15.41 63.33 2.37
C ILE A 601 -15.18 62.43 1.15
N ASN A 602 -15.06 61.12 1.36
CA ASN A 602 -14.87 60.11 0.32
C ASN A 602 -16.12 59.25 0.18
#